data_AF-A0A957FMD2-F1
#
_entry.id   AF-A0A957FMD2-F1
#
_cell.length_a   1.000
_cell.length_b   1.000
_cell.length_c   1.000
_cell.angle_alpha   90.00
_cell.angle_beta   90.00
_cell.angle_gamma   90.00
#
_symmetry.space_group_name_H-M   'P 1'
#
loop_
_entity.id
_entity.type
_entity.pdbx_description
1 polymer ?
#
loop_
_entity_poly.entity_id
_entity_poly.type
_entity_poly.pdbx_seq_one_letter_code
_entity_poly.pdbx_strand_id
1 'polypeptide(L)'
;MAISKKGMRKVNHKGRQYLWYVQDKDRHIPEEGGLVETVDERWLHIFASNKQFIVHYRIPEPGAESALLKIEGSQFPRQPGAKGIEVPRWKYDSKRYPTADFVRRLIEWCMTKSDEPPDSFRG
;
A
#
# COMPACT_ATOMS: atom_id res chain seq x y z
N MET A 1 13.84 20.38 -4.01
CA MET A 1 12.51 20.57 -3.40
C MET A 1 12.19 19.37 -2.53
N ALA A 2 12.27 19.54 -1.20
CA ALA A 2 12.00 18.47 -0.24
C ALA A 2 10.50 18.50 0.11
N ILE A 3 9.72 17.56 -0.43
CA ILE A 3 8.33 17.39 -0.02
C ILE A 3 8.36 16.62 1.30
N SER A 4 8.27 17.34 2.41
CA SER A 4 8.02 16.78 3.74
C SER A 4 6.62 16.18 3.76
N LYS A 5 6.43 15.00 3.17
CA LYS A 5 5.14 14.30 3.14
C LYS A 5 4.75 13.98 4.59
N LYS A 6 3.66 14.58 5.06
CA LYS A 6 3.10 14.41 6.41
C LYS A 6 3.00 12.91 6.72
N GLY A 7 3.58 12.46 7.83
CA GLY A 7 3.51 11.06 8.26
C GLY A 7 4.49 10.09 7.57
N MET A 8 5.51 10.60 6.86
CA MET A 8 6.56 9.75 6.30
C MET A 8 7.35 9.02 7.40
N ARG A 9 7.38 7.70 7.31
CA ARG A 9 8.04 6.79 8.23
C ARG A 9 9.11 6.00 7.48
N LYS A 10 10.14 5.62 8.21
CA LYS A 10 11.23 4.77 7.72
C LYS A 10 11.04 3.37 8.27
N VAL A 11 11.35 2.38 7.45
CA VAL A 11 11.36 0.99 7.87
C VAL A 11 12.55 0.27 7.26
N ASN A 12 13.28 -0.46 8.08
CA ASN A 12 14.35 -1.34 7.61
C ASN A 12 13.78 -2.75 7.46
N HIS A 13 14.06 -3.38 6.32
CA HIS A 13 13.72 -4.77 6.03
C HIS A 13 14.88 -5.41 5.25
N LYS A 14 15.42 -6.53 5.77
CA LYS A 14 16.55 -7.29 5.19
C LYS A 14 17.76 -6.41 4.82
N GLY A 15 18.12 -5.47 5.69
CA GLY A 15 19.26 -4.57 5.50
C GLY A 15 19.02 -3.45 4.48
N ARG A 16 17.82 -3.34 3.90
CA ARG A 16 17.43 -2.27 2.99
C ARG A 16 16.50 -1.28 3.68
N GLN A 17 16.73 0.01 3.45
CA GLN A 17 15.89 1.07 3.99
C GLN A 17 14.78 1.45 3.01
N TYR A 18 13.54 1.32 3.49
CA TYR A 18 12.33 1.73 2.80
C TYR A 18 11.69 2.92 3.52
N LEU A 19 11.06 3.76 2.73
CA LEU A 19 10.29 4.92 3.15
C LEU A 19 8.85 4.66 2.81
N TRP A 20 7.94 5.01 3.72
CA TRP A 20 6.52 4.84 3.49
C TRP A 20 5.73 5.99 4.10
N TYR A 21 4.59 6.29 3.51
CA TYR A 21 3.65 7.28 4.04
C TYR A 21 2.23 6.93 3.57
N VAL A 22 1.24 7.37 4.33
CA VAL A 22 -0.17 7.29 3.93
C VAL A 22 -0.57 8.62 3.32
N GLN A 23 -1.30 8.55 2.22
CA GLN A 23 -1.93 9.68 1.58
C GLN A 23 -3.44 9.42 1.57
N ASP A 24 -4.16 10.19 2.36
CA ASP A 24 -5.59 10.33 2.24
C ASP A 24 -5.89 11.24 1.04
N LYS A 25 -6.72 10.76 0.12
CA LYS A 25 -7.32 11.57 -0.94
C LYS A 25 -8.82 11.58 -0.72
N ASP A 26 -9.35 12.73 -0.35
CA ASP A 26 -10.77 13.01 -0.41
C ASP A 26 -11.15 13.13 -1.89
N ARG A 27 -11.75 12.08 -2.45
CA ARG A 27 -12.30 12.16 -3.80
C ARG A 27 -13.73 12.62 -3.71
N HIS A 28 -13.95 13.89 -4.05
CA HIS A 28 -15.28 14.41 -4.31
C HIS A 28 -15.71 13.95 -5.70
N ILE A 29 -16.68 13.04 -5.76
CA ILE A 29 -17.38 12.71 -7.00
C ILE A 29 -18.59 13.64 -7.05
N PRO A 30 -18.65 14.60 -7.99
CA PRO A 30 -19.87 15.36 -8.20
C PRO A 30 -20.89 14.42 -8.86
N GLU A 31 -21.83 13.89 -8.07
CA GLU A 31 -23.05 13.31 -8.62
C GLU A 31 -24.05 14.44 -8.91
N GLU A 32 -24.57 14.47 -10.14
CA GLU A 32 -25.79 15.22 -10.47
C GLU A 32 -26.93 14.72 -9.59
N GLY A 33 -27.18 15.40 -8.46
CA GLY A 33 -28.51 15.40 -7.84
C GLY A 33 -28.79 14.56 -6.59
N GLY A 34 -27.90 14.52 -5.58
CA GLY A 34 -28.46 14.44 -4.21
C GLY A 34 -27.65 13.88 -3.04
N LEU A 35 -26.55 13.16 -3.23
CA LEU A 35 -25.74 12.66 -2.11
C LEU A 35 -24.25 12.76 -2.48
N VAL A 36 -23.48 13.54 -1.72
CA VAL A 36 -22.03 13.63 -1.91
C VAL A 36 -21.42 12.39 -1.27
N GLU A 37 -21.19 11.32 -2.06
CA GLU A 37 -20.33 10.23 -1.60
C GLU A 37 -18.90 10.74 -1.49
N THR A 38 -18.46 10.96 -0.25
CA THR A 38 -17.05 11.25 0.05
C THR A 38 -16.35 9.90 0.11
N VAL A 39 -15.69 9.52 -0.98
CA VAL A 39 -14.88 8.31 -0.98
C VAL A 39 -13.52 8.68 -0.39
N ASP A 40 -13.28 8.25 0.86
CA ASP A 40 -12.00 8.33 1.55
C ASP A 40 -10.99 7.38 0.86
N GLU A 41 -10.40 7.80 -0.27
CA GLU A 41 -9.39 7.00 -0.96
C GLU A 41 -8.04 7.11 -0.23
N ARG A 42 -7.69 6.09 0.55
CA ARG A 42 -6.39 6.04 1.25
C ARG A 42 -5.37 5.19 0.51
N TRP A 43 -4.21 5.80 0.26
CA TRP A 43 -3.10 5.18 -0.44
C TRP A 43 -1.88 5.10 0.48
N LEU A 44 -1.40 3.90 0.73
CA LEU A 44 -0.12 3.62 1.37
C LEU A 44 0.96 3.55 0.30
N HIS A 45 1.86 4.53 0.31
CA HIS A 45 2.99 4.60 -0.61
C HIS A 45 4.21 4.03 0.08
N ILE A 46 4.92 3.09 -0.56
CA ILE A 46 6.16 2.51 -0.06
C ILE A 46 7.20 2.55 -1.17
N PHE A 47 8.38 3.05 -0.88
CA PHE A 47 9.47 3.11 -1.84
C PHE A 47 10.81 2.85 -1.16
N ALA A 48 11.68 2.12 -1.85
CA ALA A 48 13.05 1.93 -1.39
C ALA A 48 13.89 3.19 -1.62
N SER A 49 14.91 3.38 -0.79
CA SER A 49 15.83 4.53 -0.91
C SER A 49 16.56 4.56 -2.27
N ASN A 50 16.77 3.40 -2.89
CA ASN A 50 17.36 3.26 -4.22
C ASN A 50 16.34 3.41 -5.37
N LYS A 51 15.06 3.69 -5.08
CA LYS A 51 13.93 3.79 -6.03
C LYS A 51 13.71 2.56 -6.92
N GLN A 52 14.36 1.43 -6.65
CA GLN A 52 14.16 0.20 -7.42
C GLN A 52 12.83 -0.47 -7.07
N PHE A 53 12.34 -0.26 -5.85
CA PHE A 53 11.07 -0.74 -5.35
C PHE A 53 10.15 0.45 -5.07
N ILE A 54 9.00 0.49 -5.73
CA ILE A 54 7.95 1.50 -5.52
C ILE A 54 6.62 0.78 -5.63
N VAL A 55 5.83 0.80 -4.57
CA VAL A 55 4.50 0.21 -4.50
C VAL A 55 3.52 1.15 -3.83
N HIS A 56 2.28 1.12 -4.29
CA HIS A 56 1.17 1.89 -3.77
C HIS A 56 0.02 0.95 -3.45
N TYR A 57 -0.22 0.74 -2.18
CA TYR A 57 -1.32 -0.06 -1.70
C TYR A 57 -2.52 0.84 -1.42
N ARG A 58 -3.62 0.65 -2.15
CA ARG A 58 -4.91 1.24 -1.82
C ARG A 58 -5.49 0.46 -0.66
N ILE A 59 -5.68 1.14 0.47
CA ILE A 59 -6.35 0.60 1.65
C ILE A 59 -7.84 0.50 1.29
N PRO A 60 -8.44 -0.70 1.16
CA PRO A 60 -9.85 -0.81 0.87
C PRO A 60 -10.73 -0.21 1.95
N GLU A 61 -11.91 0.20 1.49
CA GLU A 61 -12.96 0.69 2.36
C GLU A 61 -13.57 -0.45 3.18
N PRO A 62 -14.15 -0.14 4.35
CA PRO A 62 -14.84 -1.14 5.17
C PRO A 62 -16.01 -1.74 4.37
N GLY A 63 -15.81 -2.95 3.85
CA GLY A 63 -16.80 -3.66 3.03
C GLY A 63 -16.27 -4.13 1.68
N ALA A 64 -15.12 -3.62 1.22
CA ALA A 64 -14.53 -4.10 -0.02
C ALA A 64 -13.93 -5.51 0.16
N GLU A 65 -14.06 -6.36 -0.86
CA GLU A 65 -13.56 -7.74 -0.86
C GLU A 65 -12.07 -7.82 -1.25
N SER A 66 -11.60 -6.87 -2.08
CA SER A 66 -10.22 -6.79 -2.57
C SER A 66 -9.59 -5.42 -2.31
N ALA A 67 -8.27 -5.41 -2.21
CA ALA A 67 -7.41 -4.23 -2.18
C ALA A 67 -6.64 -4.12 -3.50
N LEU A 68 -6.25 -2.91 -3.88
CA LEU A 68 -5.49 -2.68 -5.11
C LEU A 68 -4.05 -2.30 -4.78
N LEU A 69 -3.08 -3.09 -5.24
CA LEU A 69 -1.66 -2.81 -5.11
C LEU A 69 -1.07 -2.39 -6.46
N LYS A 70 -0.75 -1.11 -6.62
CA LYS A 70 0.02 -0.61 -7.78
C LYS A 70 1.51 -0.81 -7.54
N ILE A 71 2.22 -1.15 -8.60
CA ILE A 71 3.66 -1.36 -8.57
C ILE A 71 4.25 -0.46 -9.66
N GLU A 72 5.05 0.52 -9.24
CA GLU A 72 5.79 1.40 -10.16
C GLU A 72 7.28 1.04 -10.20
N GLY A 73 7.78 0.29 -9.23
CA GLY A 73 9.19 -0.12 -9.17
C GLY A 73 9.50 -1.25 -10.15
N SER A 74 10.68 -1.20 -10.76
CA SER A 74 11.17 -2.28 -11.64
C SER A 74 11.47 -3.58 -10.89
N GLN A 75 11.66 -3.52 -9.57
CA GLN A 75 12.00 -4.66 -8.73
C GLN A 75 10.75 -5.27 -8.07
N PHE A 76 9.92 -5.93 -8.86
CA PHE A 76 8.79 -6.72 -8.37
C PHE A 76 8.89 -8.18 -8.86
N PRO A 77 9.58 -9.06 -8.12
CA PRO A 77 9.87 -10.42 -8.57
C PRO A 77 8.62 -11.30 -8.72
N ARG A 78 7.49 -10.93 -8.09
CA ARG A 78 6.24 -11.71 -8.15
C ARG A 78 5.56 -11.61 -9.50
N GLN A 79 5.53 -10.42 -10.11
CA GLN A 79 5.00 -10.20 -11.45
C GLN A 79 5.83 -9.13 -12.19
N PRO A 80 6.87 -9.54 -12.92
CA PRO A 80 7.69 -8.59 -13.66
C PRO A 80 6.84 -7.86 -14.72
N GLY A 81 6.73 -6.53 -14.60
CA GLY A 81 5.98 -5.67 -15.51
C GLY A 81 4.50 -5.43 -15.15
N ALA A 82 4.00 -6.02 -14.05
CA ALA A 82 2.66 -5.70 -13.57
C ALA A 82 2.61 -4.28 -13.01
N LYS A 83 1.70 -3.45 -13.52
CA LYS A 83 1.48 -2.08 -13.05
C LYS A 83 0.50 -2.00 -11.88
N GLY A 84 -0.32 -3.03 -11.70
CA GLY A 84 -1.25 -3.16 -10.60
C GLY A 84 -1.77 -4.59 -10.48
N ILE A 85 -1.92 -5.04 -9.25
CA ILE A 85 -2.50 -6.33 -8.92
C ILE A 85 -3.60 -6.12 -7.89
N GLU A 86 -4.69 -6.87 -8.05
CA GLU A 86 -5.69 -7.00 -7.00
C GLU A 86 -5.22 -8.05 -6.01
N VAL A 87 -5.26 -7.69 -4.74
CA VAL A 87 -4.90 -8.58 -3.63
C VAL A 87 -6.09 -8.71 -2.70
N PRO A 88 -6.28 -9.85 -2.04
CA PRO A 88 -7.38 -10.00 -1.10
C PRO A 88 -7.25 -8.96 0.04
N ARG A 89 -8.38 -8.58 0.63
CA ARG A 89 -8.37 -7.72 1.81
C ARG A 89 -7.60 -8.40 2.95
N TRP A 90 -6.68 -7.66 3.58
CA TRP A 90 -5.84 -8.17 4.67
C TRP A 90 -6.42 -7.80 6.04
N LYS A 91 -6.19 -8.61 7.08
CA LYS A 91 -6.82 -8.39 8.40
C LYS A 91 -6.43 -7.05 9.04
N TYR A 92 -5.17 -6.63 8.89
CA TYR A 92 -4.67 -5.34 9.37
C TYR A 92 -4.99 -4.14 8.48
N ASP A 93 -5.60 -4.36 7.32
CA ASP A 93 -6.05 -3.28 6.44
C ASP A 93 -7.21 -2.46 7.06
N SER A 94 -8.00 -3.08 7.93
CA SER A 94 -9.11 -2.44 8.65
C SER A 94 -8.67 -1.31 9.60
N LYS A 95 -7.37 -1.12 9.83
CA LYS A 95 -6.85 -0.07 10.70
C LYS A 95 -6.67 1.22 9.90
N ARG A 96 -7.21 2.32 10.43
CA ARG A 96 -7.05 3.69 9.88
C ARG A 96 -5.60 4.07 9.58
N TYR A 97 -4.65 3.51 10.33
CA TYR A 97 -3.23 3.69 10.09
C TYR A 97 -2.51 2.34 9.97
N PRO A 98 -1.88 2.03 8.82
CA PRO A 98 -1.02 0.88 8.69
C PRO A 98 0.16 0.99 9.65
N THR A 99 0.59 -0.14 10.19
CA THR A 99 1.73 -0.22 11.11
C THR A 99 3.02 -0.47 10.34
N ALA A 100 4.17 -0.16 10.95
CA ALA A 100 5.46 -0.50 10.36
C ALA A 100 5.62 -2.01 10.13
N ASP A 101 4.99 -2.84 10.97
CA ASP A 101 4.96 -4.30 10.81
C ASP A 101 4.24 -4.70 9.53
N PHE A 102 3.01 -4.20 9.33
CA PHE A 102 2.25 -4.42 8.09
C PHE A 102 3.06 -4.03 6.84
N VAL A 103 3.73 -2.88 6.88
CA VAL A 103 4.57 -2.42 5.77
C VAL A 103 5.74 -3.38 5.52
N ARG A 104 6.40 -3.89 6.57
CA ARG A 104 7.47 -4.90 6.42
C ARG A 104 6.93 -6.16 5.76
N ARG A 105 5.77 -6.64 6.20
CA ARG A 105 5.16 -7.86 5.65
C ARG A 105 4.71 -7.66 4.22
N LEU A 106 4.15 -6.49 3.87
CA LEU A 106 3.82 -6.14 2.50
C LEU A 106 5.08 -6.09 1.61
N ILE A 107 6.18 -5.47 2.08
CA ILE A 107 7.46 -5.50 1.37
C ILE A 107 7.95 -6.93 1.17
N GLU A 108 7.89 -7.76 2.22
CA GLU A 108 8.29 -9.15 2.15
C GLU A 108 7.46 -9.92 1.13
N TRP A 109 6.14 -9.77 1.17
CA TRP A 109 5.19 -10.36 0.22
C TRP A 109 5.44 -9.94 -1.23
N CYS A 110 5.82 -8.67 -1.44
CA CYS A 110 6.20 -8.18 -2.77
C CYS A 110 7.52 -8.78 -3.25
N MET A 111 8.42 -9.14 -2.33
CA MET A 111 9.76 -9.69 -2.59
C MET A 111 9.76 -11.23 -2.64
N THR A 112 8.75 -11.89 -2.08
CA THR A 112 8.57 -13.34 -2.09
C THR A 112 7.59 -13.76 -3.19
N LYS A 113 7.74 -14.99 -3.69
CA LYS A 113 6.77 -15.61 -4.61
C LYS A 113 5.61 -16.29 -3.88
N SER A 114 5.53 -16.18 -2.55
CA SER A 114 4.51 -16.85 -1.76
C SER A 114 3.15 -16.20 -1.96
N ASP A 115 2.12 -17.03 -2.21
CA ASP A 115 0.76 -16.55 -2.41
C ASP A 115 0.10 -16.07 -1.11
N GLU A 116 0.64 -16.49 0.04
CA GLU A 116 0.09 -16.22 1.35
C GLU A 116 0.01 -14.72 1.67
N PRO A 117 -1.10 -14.22 2.20
CA PRO A 117 -1.21 -12.82 2.58
C PRO A 117 -0.18 -12.48 3.66
N PRO A 118 0.32 -11.23 3.72
CA PRO A 118 1.25 -10.79 4.76
C PRO A 118 0.70 -11.01 6.18
N ASP A 119 -0.61 -11.16 6.34
CA ASP A 119 -1.25 -11.47 7.63
C ASP A 119 -0.98 -12.90 8.13
N SER A 120 -0.79 -13.87 7.23
CA SER A 120 -0.72 -15.30 7.55
C SER A 120 0.62 -15.75 8.12
N PHE A 121 1.66 -14.92 8.09
CA PHE A 121 2.91 -15.19 8.81
C PHE A 121 2.65 -15.10 10.33
N ARG A 122 2.21 -16.23 10.89
CA ARG A 122 2.14 -16.51 12.32
C ARG A 122 3.57 -16.76 12.82
N GLY A 123 4.10 -15.81 13.57
CA GLY A 123 4.96 -16.10 14.71
C GLY A 123 4.08 -16.17 15.94
#